data_AF-A0ABD5M683-F1
#
_entry.id   AF-A0ABD5M683-F1
#
_cell.length_a   1.000
_cell.length_b   1.000
_cell.length_c   1.000
_cell.angle_alpha   90.00
_cell.angle_beta   90.00
_cell.angle_gamma   90.00
#
_symmetry.space_group_name_H-M   'P 1'
#
loop_
_entity.id
_entity.type
_entity.pdbx_description
1 polymer ?
#
loop_
_entity_poly.entity_id
_entity_poly.type
_entity_poly.pdbx_seq_one_letter_code
_entity_poly.pdbx_strand_id
1 'polypeptide(L)'
;MVDSDWWVGVALPPLLEVVGLLALSLSDTVDGPPTALDVLPAAFVLLSLVLIPVFAIALYVDARAVARSAETWTPDPRLWGVAGVVAPAVGLALVDSPLLLFVGSAYLLRRFRPRDPSPAGIGPDAHEAVGEADDRGASAASGRSRERVSRWYYGVALTVAAFAVLAVAVPLLGAVLGVSANAEFVYETIPTVGVFLPLVVLLALVAALVLIPVFSVSLYLDVRAVRESAVGWTPDRRIWGVVAGVHLLNVLVPMTWLLSVPAGGYYLWLRHRRVGRP
;
A
#
# COMPACT_ATOMS: atom_id res chain seq x y z
N MET A 1 15.40 -8.22 13.72
CA MET A 1 14.19 -7.55 13.20
C MET A 1 14.10 -7.90 11.73
N VAL A 2 13.04 -8.59 11.34
CA VAL A 2 12.86 -9.08 9.96
C VAL A 2 12.67 -7.90 9.02
N ASP A 3 13.52 -7.81 8.01
CA ASP A 3 13.47 -6.77 6.98
C ASP A 3 12.39 -7.11 5.92
N SER A 4 11.16 -7.29 6.39
CA SER A 4 9.99 -7.51 5.53
C SER A 4 9.11 -6.28 5.64
N ASP A 5 8.95 -5.55 4.54
CA ASP A 5 8.13 -4.34 4.45
C ASP A 5 6.62 -4.63 4.27
N TRP A 6 6.25 -5.91 4.15
CA TRP A 6 4.86 -6.35 3.96
C TRP A 6 3.97 -6.10 5.18
N TRP A 7 4.55 -5.83 6.35
CA TRP A 7 3.82 -5.46 7.56
C TRP A 7 2.91 -4.23 7.38
N VAL A 8 3.22 -3.33 6.43
CA VAL A 8 2.36 -2.18 6.14
C VAL A 8 1.03 -2.63 5.53
N GLY A 9 1.06 -3.62 4.63
CA GLY A 9 -0.16 -4.23 4.08
C GLY A 9 -0.97 -5.00 5.12
N VAL A 10 -0.34 -5.41 6.23
CA VAL A 10 -1.03 -5.99 7.39
C VAL A 10 -1.65 -4.90 8.27
N ALA A 11 -0.95 -3.79 8.50
CA ALA A 11 -1.41 -2.74 9.41
C ALA A 11 -2.51 -1.83 8.83
N LEU A 12 -2.45 -1.57 7.53
CA LEU A 12 -3.27 -0.53 6.91
C LEU A 12 -4.78 -0.89 6.82
N PRO A 13 -5.19 -2.09 6.37
CA PRO A 13 -6.61 -2.40 6.23
C PRO A 13 -7.40 -2.31 7.55
N PRO A 14 -6.88 -2.83 8.69
CA PRO A 14 -7.53 -2.63 9.99
C PRO A 14 -7.64 -1.16 10.42
N LEU A 15 -6.65 -0.34 10.07
CA LEU A 15 -6.66 1.10 10.39
C LEU A 15 -7.74 1.84 9.60
N LEU A 16 -7.92 1.49 8.32
CA LEU A 16 -8.99 2.04 7.48
C LEU A 16 -10.38 1.59 7.94
N GLU A 17 -10.49 0.36 8.45
CA GLU A 17 -11.73 -0.13 9.08
C GLU A 17 -12.11 0.73 10.30
N VAL A 18 -11.16 1.05 11.19
CA VAL A 18 -11.41 1.96 12.34
C VAL A 18 -11.90 3.32 11.87
N VAL A 19 -11.24 3.90 10.87
CA VAL A 19 -11.62 5.22 10.34
C VAL A 19 -13.03 5.18 9.73
N GLY A 20 -13.36 4.12 9.00
CA GLY A 20 -14.70 3.92 8.43
C GLY A 20 -15.78 3.78 9.50
N LEU A 21 -15.52 2.99 10.55
CA LEU A 21 -16.42 2.83 11.70
C LEU A 21 -16.60 4.15 12.46
N LEU A 22 -15.52 4.91 12.65
CA LEU A 22 -15.60 6.22 13.30
C LEU A 22 -16.44 7.19 12.47
N ALA A 23 -16.25 7.19 11.13
CA ALA A 23 -17.05 8.00 10.22
C ALA A 23 -18.54 7.63 10.27
N LEU A 24 -18.88 6.34 10.25
CA LEU A 24 -20.24 5.83 10.46
C LEU A 24 -20.86 6.37 11.76
N SER A 25 -20.12 6.24 12.88
CA SER A 25 -20.61 6.68 14.19
C SER A 25 -20.86 8.18 14.29
N LEU A 26 -20.12 8.97 13.51
CA LEU A 26 -20.31 10.43 13.45
C LEU A 26 -21.49 10.79 12.53
N SER A 27 -21.72 10.04 11.46
CA SER A 27 -22.84 10.24 10.53
C SER A 27 -24.21 10.02 11.17
N ASP A 28 -24.35 9.02 12.05
CA ASP A 28 -25.63 8.69 12.71
C ASP A 28 -26.16 9.79 13.66
N THR A 29 -25.38 10.85 13.92
CA THR A 29 -25.77 11.94 14.82
C THR A 29 -26.42 13.15 14.15
N VAL A 30 -26.53 13.15 12.81
CA VAL A 30 -27.06 14.30 12.06
C VAL A 30 -28.45 13.99 11.51
N ASP A 31 -29.49 14.47 12.21
CA ASP A 31 -30.86 14.47 11.67
C ASP A 31 -30.95 15.46 10.50
N GLY A 32 -31.00 14.95 9.27
CA GLY A 32 -31.06 15.78 8.06
C GLY A 32 -31.26 14.96 6.77
N PRO A 33 -31.58 15.63 5.64
CA PRO A 33 -31.63 14.97 4.35
C PRO A 33 -30.23 14.44 3.97
N PRO A 34 -30.16 13.29 3.28
CA PRO A 34 -28.88 12.67 2.96
C PRO A 34 -27.98 13.62 2.18
N THR A 35 -26.79 13.83 2.71
CA THR A 35 -25.73 14.65 2.14
C THR A 35 -24.70 13.77 1.42
N ALA A 36 -23.83 14.39 0.62
CA ALA A 36 -22.71 13.69 0.00
C ALA A 36 -21.76 13.02 1.02
N LEU A 37 -21.76 13.49 2.29
CA LEU A 37 -20.96 12.90 3.36
C LEU A 37 -21.51 11.55 3.84
N ASP A 38 -22.80 11.26 3.63
CA ASP A 38 -23.41 9.99 4.02
C ASP A 38 -22.98 8.82 3.11
N VAL A 39 -22.38 9.16 1.96
CA VAL A 39 -21.77 8.20 1.04
C VAL A 39 -20.37 7.78 1.50
N LEU A 40 -19.69 8.61 2.32
CA LEU A 40 -18.34 8.31 2.81
C LEU A 40 -18.28 7.03 3.65
N PRO A 41 -19.15 6.83 4.66
CA PRO A 41 -19.31 5.55 5.34
C PRO A 41 -19.34 4.33 4.41
N ALA A 42 -20.25 4.35 3.43
CA ALA A 42 -20.40 3.28 2.46
C ALA A 42 -19.15 3.09 1.60
N ALA A 43 -18.50 4.18 1.19
CA ALA A 43 -17.24 4.14 0.45
C ALA A 43 -16.10 3.52 1.27
N PHE A 44 -16.00 3.82 2.57
CA PHE A 44 -15.03 3.19 3.46
C PHE A 44 -15.31 1.71 3.68
N VAL A 45 -16.58 1.30 3.83
CA VAL A 45 -16.95 -0.12 3.92
C VAL A 45 -16.58 -0.86 2.63
N LEU A 46 -16.89 -0.29 1.46
CA LEU A 46 -16.52 -0.85 0.16
C LEU A 46 -15.00 -0.91 -0.03
N LEU A 47 -14.27 0.11 0.42
CA LEU A 47 -12.81 0.11 0.40
C LEU A 47 -12.26 -1.00 1.29
N SER A 48 -12.76 -1.14 2.52
CA SER A 48 -12.36 -2.19 3.46
C SER A 48 -12.55 -3.57 2.83
N LEU A 49 -13.69 -3.80 2.16
CA LEU A 49 -13.96 -5.03 1.41
C LEU A 49 -12.90 -5.32 0.34
N VAL A 50 -12.52 -4.30 -0.44
CA VAL A 50 -11.50 -4.42 -1.50
C VAL A 50 -10.09 -4.65 -0.92
N LEU A 51 -9.84 -4.21 0.31
CA LEU A 51 -8.55 -4.38 0.98
C LEU A 51 -8.39 -5.72 1.69
N ILE A 52 -9.46 -6.51 1.88
CA ILE A 52 -9.38 -7.85 2.49
C ILE A 52 -8.38 -8.78 1.77
N PRO A 53 -8.40 -8.93 0.43
CA PRO A 53 -7.43 -9.76 -0.27
C PRO A 53 -5.99 -9.22 -0.12
N VAL A 54 -5.84 -7.89 -0.10
CA VAL A 54 -4.54 -7.23 0.09
C VAL A 54 -3.99 -7.53 1.48
N PHE A 55 -4.82 -7.41 2.51
CA PHE A 55 -4.49 -7.80 3.89
C PHE A 55 -4.04 -9.26 3.96
N ALA A 56 -4.83 -10.18 3.41
CA ALA A 56 -4.55 -11.62 3.47
C ALA A 56 -3.23 -11.97 2.75
N ILE A 57 -2.99 -11.41 1.57
CA ILE A 57 -1.74 -11.62 0.82
C ILE A 57 -0.56 -11.04 1.58
N ALA A 58 -0.67 -9.80 2.08
CA ALA A 58 0.39 -9.16 2.84
C ALA A 58 0.74 -9.97 4.10
N LEU A 59 -0.28 -10.44 4.83
CA LEU A 59 -0.14 -11.26 6.02
C LEU A 59 0.53 -12.61 5.73
N TYR A 60 0.16 -13.27 4.63
CA TYR A 60 0.80 -14.51 4.17
C TYR A 60 2.27 -14.29 3.81
N VAL A 61 2.57 -13.29 2.98
CA VAL A 61 3.94 -13.01 2.51
C VAL A 61 4.84 -12.59 3.66
N ASP A 62 4.32 -11.76 4.56
CA ASP A 62 5.04 -11.30 5.73
C ASP A 62 5.33 -12.46 6.71
N ALA A 63 4.32 -13.29 7.02
CA ALA A 63 4.51 -14.47 7.85
C ALA A 63 5.53 -15.44 7.24
N ARG A 64 5.54 -15.61 5.91
CA ARG A 64 6.54 -16.43 5.21
C ARG A 64 7.95 -15.85 5.32
N ALA A 65 8.10 -14.53 5.28
CA ALA A 65 9.39 -13.88 5.46
C ALA A 65 9.88 -14.04 6.91
N VAL A 66 9.00 -13.86 7.89
CA VAL A 66 9.32 -14.05 9.32
C VAL A 66 9.70 -15.51 9.61
N ALA A 67 8.96 -16.48 9.09
CA ALA A 67 9.23 -17.90 9.29
C ALA A 67 10.58 -18.38 8.73
N ARG A 68 11.14 -17.66 7.74
CA ARG A 68 12.46 -17.95 7.15
C ARG A 68 13.60 -17.21 7.84
N SER A 69 13.28 -16.27 8.72
CA SER A 69 14.27 -15.50 9.45
C SER A 69 14.78 -16.30 10.66
N ALA A 70 15.94 -15.93 11.18
CA ALA A 70 16.49 -16.50 12.41
C ALA A 70 15.78 -15.98 13.70
N GLU A 71 14.54 -15.51 13.58
CA GLU A 71 13.76 -15.06 14.74
C GLU A 71 13.19 -16.28 15.49
N THR A 72 12.95 -16.09 16.79
CA THR A 72 12.44 -17.14 17.69
C THR A 72 10.99 -17.52 17.43
N TRP A 73 10.25 -16.66 16.73
CA TRP A 73 8.88 -16.92 16.32
C TRP A 73 8.81 -17.35 14.86
N THR A 74 8.32 -18.56 14.63
CA THR A 74 8.10 -19.14 13.29
C THR A 74 6.60 -19.22 13.00
N PRO A 75 5.96 -18.16 12.49
CA PRO A 75 4.55 -18.22 12.13
C PRO A 75 4.30 -19.22 10.99
N ASP A 76 3.22 -19.99 11.05
CA ASP A 76 2.74 -20.75 9.89
C ASP A 76 2.09 -19.78 8.89
N PRO A 77 2.68 -19.55 7.69
CA PRO A 77 2.15 -18.59 6.74
C PRO A 77 0.77 -18.95 6.25
N ARG A 78 0.46 -20.25 6.12
CA ARG A 78 -0.84 -20.71 5.63
C ARG A 78 -1.94 -20.37 6.64
N LEU A 79 -1.68 -20.62 7.93
CA LEU A 79 -2.62 -20.29 9.00
C LEU A 79 -2.91 -18.80 9.04
N TRP A 80 -1.88 -17.94 8.96
CA TRP A 80 -2.06 -16.49 8.98
C TRP A 80 -2.70 -15.95 7.70
N GLY A 81 -2.36 -16.48 6.53
CA GLY A 81 -3.03 -16.14 5.27
C GLY A 81 -4.52 -16.51 5.30
N VAL A 82 -4.87 -17.72 5.78
CA VAL A 82 -6.26 -18.17 5.95
C VAL A 82 -6.99 -17.29 6.97
N ALA A 83 -6.37 -17.01 8.12
CA ALA A 83 -6.93 -16.10 9.12
C ALA A 83 -7.21 -14.71 8.53
N GLY A 84 -6.33 -14.23 7.65
CA GLY A 84 -6.50 -12.96 6.93
C GLY A 84 -7.69 -12.90 5.97
N VAL A 85 -8.23 -14.04 5.56
CA VAL A 85 -9.46 -14.12 4.74
C VAL A 85 -10.68 -14.42 5.60
N VAL A 86 -10.57 -15.41 6.51
CA VAL A 86 -11.69 -15.91 7.31
C VAL A 86 -12.16 -14.85 8.30
N ALA A 87 -11.25 -14.15 8.98
CA ALA A 87 -11.63 -13.15 9.98
C ALA A 87 -12.45 -11.99 9.38
N PRO A 88 -12.05 -11.36 8.27
CA PRO A 88 -12.90 -10.36 7.61
C PRO A 88 -14.20 -10.94 7.04
N ALA A 89 -14.20 -12.16 6.49
CA ALA A 89 -15.44 -12.78 6.00
C ALA A 89 -16.46 -13.01 7.13
N VAL A 90 -15.99 -13.46 8.30
CA VAL A 90 -16.80 -13.60 9.51
C VAL A 90 -17.23 -12.22 10.02
N GLY A 91 -16.34 -11.22 10.00
CA GLY A 91 -16.66 -9.85 10.39
C GLY A 91 -17.77 -9.25 9.54
N LEU A 92 -17.74 -9.52 8.23
CA LEU A 92 -18.79 -9.14 7.29
C LEU A 92 -20.12 -9.85 7.58
N ALA A 93 -20.07 -11.16 7.85
CA ALA A 93 -21.25 -11.97 8.13
C ALA A 93 -21.90 -11.60 9.48
N LEU A 94 -21.11 -11.13 10.44
CA LEU A 94 -21.59 -10.72 11.75
C LEU A 94 -22.07 -9.27 11.80
N VAL A 95 -21.94 -8.50 10.70
CA VAL A 95 -22.31 -7.08 10.54
C VAL A 95 -21.79 -6.24 11.73
N ASP A 96 -20.65 -5.58 11.53
CA ASP A 96 -19.98 -4.68 12.50
C ASP A 96 -19.00 -5.33 13.49
N SER A 97 -18.39 -6.48 13.16
CA SER A 97 -17.31 -7.02 13.99
C SER A 97 -15.93 -6.66 13.42
N PRO A 98 -15.11 -5.82 14.10
CA PRO A 98 -13.80 -5.38 13.62
C PRO A 98 -12.74 -6.49 13.79
N LEU A 99 -12.98 -7.66 13.23
CA LEU A 99 -12.12 -8.83 13.39
C LEU A 99 -10.77 -8.66 12.68
N LEU A 100 -10.71 -7.80 11.65
CA LEU A 100 -9.45 -7.40 11.00
C LEU A 100 -8.52 -6.68 11.98
N LEU A 101 -9.05 -5.79 12.83
CA LEU A 101 -8.27 -5.21 13.94
C LEU A 101 -7.72 -6.26 14.87
N PHE A 102 -8.54 -7.19 15.34
CA PHE A 102 -8.05 -8.20 16.28
C PHE A 102 -6.95 -9.08 15.67
N VAL A 103 -7.11 -9.53 14.43
CA VAL A 103 -6.11 -10.36 13.75
C VAL A 103 -4.85 -9.57 13.41
N GLY A 104 -4.99 -8.38 12.83
CA GLY A 104 -3.88 -7.50 12.48
C GLY A 104 -3.08 -7.07 13.71
N SER A 105 -3.76 -6.62 14.77
CA SER A 105 -3.13 -6.22 16.03
C SER A 105 -2.47 -7.40 16.75
N ALA A 106 -3.12 -8.57 16.83
CA ALA A 106 -2.51 -9.74 17.45
C ALA A 106 -1.24 -10.19 16.70
N TYR A 107 -1.26 -10.13 15.37
CA TYR A 107 -0.09 -10.40 14.54
C TYR A 107 1.04 -9.39 14.80
N LEU A 108 0.74 -8.09 14.74
CA LEU A 108 1.73 -7.02 14.93
C LEU A 108 2.30 -7.01 16.35
N LEU A 109 1.47 -7.24 17.37
CA LEU A 109 1.91 -7.35 18.78
C LEU A 109 2.87 -8.52 18.97
N ARG A 110 2.62 -9.67 18.33
CA ARG A 110 3.57 -10.80 18.38
C ARG A 110 4.84 -10.50 17.60
N ARG A 111 4.74 -9.87 16.43
CA ARG A 111 5.88 -9.49 15.60
C ARG A 111 6.82 -8.50 16.31
N PHE A 112 6.28 -7.51 17.01
CA PHE A 112 7.05 -6.42 17.63
C PHE A 112 7.29 -6.59 19.12
N ARG A 113 6.98 -7.76 19.70
CA ARG A 113 7.17 -8.00 21.12
C ARG A 113 8.65 -7.81 21.47
N PRO A 114 9.00 -6.87 22.39
CA PRO A 114 10.37 -6.69 22.83
C PRO A 114 10.91 -8.01 23.38
N ARG A 115 12.17 -8.32 23.06
CA ARG A 115 12.85 -9.47 23.67
C ARG A 115 12.93 -9.21 25.17
N ASP A 116 12.62 -10.23 25.98
CA ASP A 116 13.17 -10.27 27.32
C ASP A 116 14.70 -10.37 27.17
N PRO A 117 15.48 -9.46 27.76
CA PRO A 117 16.93 -9.59 27.74
C PRO A 117 17.28 -10.91 28.44
N SER A 118 17.80 -11.87 27.69
CA SER A 118 18.36 -13.10 28.26
C SER A 118 19.34 -12.71 29.37
N PRO A 119 19.16 -13.19 30.62
CA PRO A 119 20.09 -12.91 31.72
C PRO A 119 21.48 -13.57 31.59
N ALA A 120 21.87 -14.07 30.41
CA ALA A 120 23.04 -14.92 30.26
C ALA A 120 23.90 -14.51 29.05
N GLY A 121 25.11 -14.03 29.34
CA GLY A 121 26.11 -13.73 28.32
C GLY A 121 27.40 -13.05 28.79
N ILE A 122 27.73 -13.07 30.08
CA ILE A 122 29.13 -12.94 30.52
C ILE A 122 29.71 -14.34 30.41
N GLY A 123 30.38 -14.60 29.30
CA GLY A 123 31.21 -15.78 29.09
C GLY A 123 32.52 -15.32 28.45
N PRO A 124 33.68 -15.52 29.09
CA PRO A 124 34.99 -15.40 28.44
C PRO A 124 35.17 -16.58 27.47
N ASP A 125 36.21 -16.53 26.64
CA ASP A 125 36.66 -17.51 25.63
C ASP A 125 36.30 -17.04 24.20
N ALA A 126 37.18 -16.34 23.46
CA ALA A 126 38.54 -16.68 23.08
C ALA A 126 38.65 -18.08 22.47
N HIS A 127 38.48 -18.18 21.14
CA HIS A 127 39.40 -18.96 20.30
C HIS A 127 39.43 -18.39 18.88
N GLU A 128 40.63 -17.91 18.52
CA GLU A 128 41.09 -17.70 17.15
C GLU A 128 40.83 -18.95 16.30
N ALA A 129 40.20 -18.75 15.14
CA ALA A 129 40.26 -19.67 14.03
C ALA A 129 40.81 -18.91 12.82
N VAL A 130 42.14 -18.86 12.73
CA VAL A 130 42.88 -18.50 11.53
C VAL A 130 42.81 -19.71 10.60
N GLY A 131 42.03 -19.58 9.52
CA GLY A 131 41.90 -20.57 8.45
C GLY A 131 42.09 -19.88 7.11
N GLU A 132 43.31 -19.96 6.61
CA GLU A 132 43.74 -19.53 5.28
C GLU A 132 43.51 -20.67 4.27
N ALA A 133 42.76 -20.39 3.19
CA ALA A 133 42.80 -21.00 1.83
C ALA A 133 41.41 -20.96 1.16
N ASP A 134 41.24 -20.20 0.08
CA ASP A 134 41.58 -20.63 -1.29
C ASP A 134 40.95 -19.66 -2.31
N ASP A 135 41.80 -18.89 -2.98
CA ASP A 135 41.44 -17.75 -3.83
C ASP A 135 41.43 -18.13 -5.32
N ARG A 136 40.85 -19.29 -5.66
CA ARG A 136 40.83 -19.83 -7.03
C ARG A 136 39.48 -20.41 -7.43
N GLY A 137 38.51 -19.52 -7.69
CA GLY A 137 37.24 -19.92 -8.31
C GLY A 137 36.36 -18.78 -8.86
N ALA A 138 36.76 -17.51 -8.77
CA ALA A 138 35.87 -16.37 -8.95
C ALA A 138 35.81 -15.79 -10.39
N SER A 139 36.03 -16.59 -11.44
CA SER A 139 36.07 -16.07 -12.83
C SER A 139 34.95 -16.57 -13.76
N ALA A 140 34.09 -17.51 -13.35
CA ALA A 140 33.08 -18.09 -14.24
C ALA A 140 31.61 -17.65 -14.00
N ALA A 141 31.34 -16.79 -13.02
CA ALA A 141 29.98 -16.28 -12.71
C ALA A 141 29.77 -14.80 -13.08
N SER A 142 30.67 -14.20 -13.86
CA SER A 142 30.62 -12.81 -14.31
C SER A 142 29.63 -12.55 -15.46
N GLY A 143 28.66 -13.45 -15.65
CA GLY A 143 27.39 -13.11 -16.29
C GLY A 143 26.60 -12.19 -15.37
N ARG A 144 27.07 -10.95 -15.22
CA ARG A 144 26.46 -9.83 -14.50
C ARG A 144 24.95 -9.93 -14.62
N SER A 145 24.29 -10.50 -13.62
CA SER A 145 22.89 -10.23 -13.39
C SER A 145 22.86 -8.72 -13.26
N ARG A 146 22.33 -8.00 -14.27
CA ARG A 146 22.01 -6.59 -14.12
C ARG A 146 21.24 -6.49 -12.82
N GLU A 147 21.90 -5.96 -11.81
CA GLU A 147 21.38 -5.91 -10.46
C GLU A 147 20.06 -5.16 -10.57
N ARG A 148 18.96 -5.87 -10.33
CA ARG A 148 17.62 -5.33 -10.57
C ARG A 148 17.32 -4.39 -9.41
N VAL A 149 17.71 -3.12 -9.58
CA VAL A 149 17.70 -2.04 -8.57
C VAL A 149 16.41 -2.00 -7.75
N SER A 150 15.24 -1.95 -8.40
CA SER A 150 13.95 -2.08 -7.73
C SER A 150 12.82 -2.12 -8.77
N ARG A 151 11.73 -2.82 -8.45
CA ARG A 151 10.47 -2.82 -9.21
C ARG A 151 9.34 -2.06 -8.50
N TRP A 152 9.58 -1.51 -7.31
CA TRP A 152 8.56 -0.83 -6.52
C TRP A 152 8.04 0.44 -7.18
N TYR A 153 8.85 1.07 -8.04
CA TYR A 153 8.45 2.20 -8.87
C TYR A 153 7.15 1.97 -9.66
N TYR A 154 6.78 0.73 -10.00
CA TYR A 154 5.55 0.46 -10.75
C TYR A 154 4.30 0.91 -9.98
N GLY A 155 4.29 0.80 -8.65
CA GLY A 155 3.18 1.31 -7.84
C GLY A 155 3.11 2.84 -7.86
N VAL A 156 4.27 3.51 -7.90
CA VAL A 156 4.34 4.97 -8.10
C VAL A 156 3.79 5.35 -9.47
N ALA A 157 4.29 4.69 -10.53
CA ALA A 157 3.89 4.95 -11.91
C ALA A 157 2.40 4.68 -12.17
N LEU A 158 1.88 3.56 -11.67
CA LEU A 158 0.47 3.21 -11.79
C LEU A 158 -0.42 4.25 -11.13
N THR A 159 -0.05 4.73 -9.94
CA THR A 159 -0.80 5.78 -9.24
C THR A 159 -0.78 7.10 -10.01
N VAL A 160 0.41 7.53 -10.47
CA VAL A 160 0.54 8.77 -11.25
C VAL A 160 -0.32 8.70 -12.52
N ALA A 161 -0.29 7.57 -13.22
CA ALA A 161 -1.10 7.36 -14.42
C ALA A 161 -2.62 7.36 -14.11
N ALA A 162 -3.05 6.65 -13.06
CA ALA A 162 -4.45 6.59 -12.66
C ALA A 162 -5.01 7.97 -12.28
N PHE A 163 -4.26 8.74 -11.49
CA PHE A 163 -4.66 10.10 -11.12
C PHE A 163 -4.66 11.06 -12.32
N ALA A 164 -3.74 10.90 -13.27
CA ALA A 164 -3.76 11.68 -14.51
C ALA A 164 -5.02 11.39 -15.35
N VAL A 165 -5.43 10.12 -15.45
CA VAL A 165 -6.69 9.73 -16.11
C VAL A 165 -7.89 10.36 -15.39
N LEU A 166 -7.94 10.27 -14.06
CA LEU A 166 -9.03 10.87 -13.26
C LEU A 166 -9.11 12.39 -13.41
N ALA A 167 -7.97 13.08 -13.44
CA ALA A 167 -7.90 14.52 -13.60
C ALA A 167 -8.51 15.00 -14.92
N VAL A 168 -8.53 14.15 -15.96
CA VAL A 168 -9.17 14.43 -17.25
C VAL A 168 -10.61 13.92 -17.29
N ALA A 169 -10.85 12.70 -16.79
CA ALA A 169 -12.14 12.03 -16.87
C ALA A 169 -13.23 12.71 -16.03
N VAL A 170 -12.90 13.21 -14.84
CA VAL A 170 -13.88 13.84 -13.93
C VAL A 170 -14.44 15.15 -14.51
N PRO A 171 -13.61 16.12 -14.98
CA PRO A 171 -14.13 17.31 -15.65
C PRO A 171 -14.93 16.99 -16.91
N LEU A 172 -14.49 16.00 -17.69
CA LEU A 172 -15.21 15.57 -18.89
C LEU A 172 -16.59 15.01 -18.55
N LEU A 173 -16.68 14.13 -17.56
CA LEU A 173 -17.95 13.61 -17.03
C LEU A 173 -18.86 14.76 -16.59
N GLY A 174 -18.32 15.74 -15.86
CA GLY A 174 -19.06 16.92 -15.43
C GLY A 174 -19.58 17.77 -16.60
N ALA A 175 -18.77 17.98 -17.64
CA ALA A 175 -19.18 18.73 -18.82
C ALA A 175 -20.26 18.01 -19.66
N VAL A 176 -20.15 16.69 -19.76
CA VAL A 176 -21.02 15.85 -20.60
C VAL A 176 -22.32 15.49 -19.89
N LEU A 177 -22.27 15.13 -18.61
CA LEU A 177 -23.43 14.64 -17.86
C LEU A 177 -23.89 15.58 -16.74
N GLY A 178 -23.12 16.61 -16.39
CA GLY A 178 -23.49 17.58 -15.35
C GLY A 178 -24.47 18.66 -15.82
N VAL A 179 -24.70 18.78 -17.13
CA VAL A 179 -25.72 19.67 -17.72
C VAL A 179 -26.88 18.82 -18.22
N SER A 180 -28.11 19.09 -17.77
CA SER A 180 -29.28 18.25 -18.05
C SER A 180 -29.51 18.02 -19.55
N ALA A 181 -29.43 19.07 -20.37
CA ALA A 181 -29.61 18.96 -21.82
C ALA A 181 -28.53 18.10 -22.51
N ASN A 182 -27.27 18.17 -22.05
CA ASN A 182 -26.19 17.34 -22.57
C ASN A 182 -26.37 15.88 -22.13
N ALA A 183 -26.77 15.66 -20.88
CA ALA A 183 -27.03 14.33 -20.36
C ALA A 183 -28.17 13.65 -21.11
N GLU A 184 -29.29 14.34 -21.32
CA GLU A 184 -30.44 13.85 -22.11
C GLU A 184 -30.00 13.46 -23.52
N PHE A 185 -29.29 14.34 -24.22
CA PHE A 185 -28.73 14.05 -25.54
C PHE A 185 -27.83 12.80 -25.54
N VAL A 186 -26.97 12.64 -24.54
CA VAL A 186 -26.06 11.48 -24.45
C VAL A 186 -26.81 10.20 -24.16
N TYR A 187 -27.79 10.20 -23.25
CA TYR A 187 -28.60 9.02 -22.96
C TYR A 187 -29.45 8.60 -24.15
N GLU A 188 -29.98 9.54 -24.94
CA GLU A 188 -30.77 9.24 -26.13
C GLU A 188 -29.90 8.80 -27.31
N THR A 189 -28.78 9.48 -27.56
CA THR A 189 -27.95 9.26 -28.75
C THR A 189 -26.95 8.12 -28.55
N ILE A 190 -26.34 8.03 -27.36
CA ILE A 190 -25.28 7.06 -27.05
C ILE A 190 -25.50 6.49 -25.62
N PRO A 191 -26.59 5.71 -25.41
CA PRO A 191 -27.00 5.25 -24.08
C PRO A 191 -25.92 4.46 -23.34
N THR A 192 -25.08 3.72 -24.06
CA THR A 192 -23.94 2.99 -23.49
C THR A 192 -22.95 3.93 -22.81
N VAL A 193 -22.63 5.07 -23.41
CA VAL A 193 -21.74 6.07 -22.80
C VAL A 193 -22.41 6.68 -21.57
N GLY A 194 -23.69 7.04 -21.66
CA GLY A 194 -24.44 7.59 -20.52
C GLY A 194 -24.42 6.66 -19.30
N VAL A 195 -24.56 5.35 -19.51
CA VAL A 195 -24.57 4.35 -18.41
C VAL A 195 -23.16 3.99 -17.94
N PHE A 196 -22.23 3.72 -18.84
CA PHE A 196 -20.92 3.18 -18.45
C PHE A 196 -19.93 4.25 -17.99
N LEU A 197 -20.03 5.49 -18.49
CA LEU A 197 -19.07 6.54 -18.14
C LEU A 197 -19.08 6.87 -16.63
N PRO A 198 -20.24 7.07 -15.96
CA PRO A 198 -20.29 7.23 -14.49
C PRO A 198 -19.71 6.03 -13.75
N LEU A 199 -20.01 4.80 -14.20
CA LEU A 199 -19.51 3.57 -13.57
C LEU A 199 -17.98 3.48 -13.66
N VAL A 200 -17.41 3.79 -14.82
CA VAL A 200 -15.96 3.80 -15.02
C VAL A 200 -15.29 4.83 -14.10
N VAL A 201 -15.87 6.02 -13.98
CA VAL A 201 -15.35 7.06 -13.07
C VAL A 201 -15.44 6.60 -11.62
N LEU A 202 -16.56 5.98 -11.20
CA LEU A 202 -16.71 5.42 -9.86
C LEU A 202 -15.64 4.35 -9.56
N LEU A 203 -15.45 3.39 -10.47
CA LEU A 203 -14.42 2.36 -10.32
C LEU A 203 -13.01 2.97 -10.28
N ALA A 204 -12.74 4.00 -11.07
CA ALA A 204 -11.46 4.70 -11.06
C ALA A 204 -11.22 5.45 -9.73
N LEU A 205 -12.25 6.04 -9.12
CA LEU A 205 -12.17 6.67 -7.80
C LEU A 205 -11.86 5.64 -6.70
N VAL A 206 -12.53 4.48 -6.74
CA VAL A 206 -12.24 3.36 -5.82
C VAL A 206 -10.80 2.87 -6.00
N ALA A 207 -10.36 2.69 -7.25
CA ALA A 207 -8.99 2.31 -7.54
C ALA A 207 -7.98 3.35 -7.04
N ALA A 208 -8.25 4.65 -7.21
CA ALA A 208 -7.38 5.72 -6.70
C ALA A 208 -7.25 5.67 -5.18
N LEU A 209 -8.34 5.37 -4.46
CA LEU A 209 -8.33 5.22 -3.01
C LEU A 209 -7.44 4.05 -2.55
N VAL A 210 -7.51 2.91 -3.25
CA VAL A 210 -6.60 1.76 -3.02
C VAL A 210 -5.15 2.10 -3.40
N LEU A 211 -4.95 2.95 -4.41
CA LEU A 211 -3.61 3.32 -4.87
C LEU A 211 -2.88 4.28 -3.93
N ILE A 212 -3.57 5.02 -3.06
CA ILE A 212 -2.94 5.90 -2.07
C ILE A 212 -1.89 5.17 -1.22
N PRO A 213 -2.23 4.10 -0.49
CA PRO A 213 -1.23 3.36 0.29
C PRO A 213 -0.21 2.66 -0.59
N VAL A 214 -0.61 2.16 -1.77
CA VAL A 214 0.30 1.52 -2.72
C VAL A 214 1.39 2.50 -3.14
N PHE A 215 1.03 3.73 -3.51
CA PHE A 215 1.98 4.79 -3.84
C PHE A 215 2.95 5.08 -2.70
N SER A 216 2.43 5.30 -1.49
CA SER A 216 3.24 5.68 -0.34
C SER A 216 4.27 4.60 0.00
N VAL A 217 3.83 3.34 0.05
CA VAL A 217 4.71 2.19 0.30
C VAL A 217 5.69 2.02 -0.85
N SER A 218 5.21 1.98 -2.09
CA SER A 218 6.05 1.81 -3.28
C SER A 218 7.14 2.87 -3.38
N LEU A 219 6.83 4.14 -3.12
CA LEU A 219 7.80 5.23 -3.16
C LEU A 219 8.86 5.06 -2.07
N TYR A 220 8.44 4.77 -0.85
CA TYR A 220 9.35 4.56 0.27
C TYR A 220 10.30 3.38 0.03
N LEU A 221 9.77 2.24 -0.46
CA LEU A 221 10.55 1.04 -0.75
C LEU A 221 11.47 1.21 -1.94
N ASP A 222 11.02 1.89 -2.99
CA ASP A 222 11.88 2.16 -4.15
C ASP A 222 13.06 3.07 -3.76
N VAL A 223 12.81 4.12 -2.97
CA VAL A 223 13.86 5.02 -2.46
C VAL A 223 14.87 4.27 -1.60
N ARG A 224 14.39 3.40 -0.71
CA ARG A 224 15.27 2.57 0.13
C ARG A 224 16.15 1.66 -0.73
N ALA A 225 15.54 0.89 -1.63
CA ALA A 225 16.23 -0.06 -2.49
C ALA A 225 17.26 0.63 -3.41
N VAL A 226 16.92 1.79 -3.98
CA VAL A 226 17.85 2.58 -4.81
C VAL A 226 19.06 3.04 -3.99
N ARG A 227 18.87 3.49 -2.74
CA ARG A 227 19.99 3.93 -1.87
C ARG A 227 20.91 2.79 -1.46
N GLU A 228 20.37 1.58 -1.31
CA GLU A 228 21.13 0.37 -0.96
C GLU A 228 21.83 -0.23 -2.19
N SER A 229 21.43 0.15 -3.40
CA SER A 229 22.04 -0.32 -4.64
C SER A 229 23.37 0.39 -4.97
N ALA A 230 24.22 -0.25 -5.77
CA ALA A 230 25.48 0.33 -6.26
C ALA A 230 25.30 1.43 -7.33
N VAL A 231 24.08 1.93 -7.54
CA VAL A 231 23.79 2.96 -8.53
C VAL A 231 24.25 4.32 -8.01
N GLY A 232 24.89 5.14 -8.87
CA GLY A 232 25.44 6.44 -8.50
C GLY A 232 24.44 7.53 -8.11
N TRP A 233 23.18 7.19 -7.81
CA TRP A 233 22.15 8.11 -7.36
C TRP A 233 21.61 7.70 -5.99
N THR A 234 21.72 8.62 -5.04
CA THR A 234 21.29 8.43 -3.66
C THR A 234 20.12 9.39 -3.36
N PRO A 235 18.86 9.00 -3.60
CA PRO A 235 17.72 9.85 -3.30
C PRO A 235 17.65 10.19 -1.81
N ASP A 236 17.28 11.43 -1.47
CA ASP A 236 17.09 11.83 -0.06
C ASP A 236 15.83 11.17 0.51
N ARG A 237 16.03 10.26 1.46
CA ARG A 237 14.95 9.52 2.13
C ARG A 237 13.99 10.43 2.89
N ARG A 238 14.45 11.58 3.40
CA ARG A 238 13.59 12.51 4.14
C ARG A 238 12.58 13.17 3.21
N ILE A 239 13.04 13.68 2.07
CA ILE A 239 12.20 14.36 1.08
C ILE A 239 11.14 13.39 0.54
N TRP A 240 11.56 12.21 0.07
CA TRP A 240 10.61 11.26 -0.52
C TRP A 240 9.74 10.55 0.51
N GLY A 241 10.21 10.38 1.74
CA GLY A 241 9.39 9.92 2.86
C GLY A 241 8.29 10.92 3.21
N VAL A 242 8.59 12.23 3.20
CA VAL A 242 7.58 13.29 3.36
C VAL A 242 6.57 13.25 2.20
N VAL A 243 7.01 13.10 0.96
CA VAL A 243 6.09 12.97 -0.21
C VAL A 243 5.16 11.76 -0.05
N ALA A 244 5.71 10.60 0.34
CA ALA A 244 4.91 9.40 0.60
C ALA A 244 3.90 9.63 1.74
N GLY A 245 4.31 10.29 2.83
CA GLY A 245 3.44 10.64 3.94
C GLY A 245 2.33 11.64 3.55
N VAL A 246 2.68 12.69 2.81
CA VAL A 246 1.72 13.67 2.28
C VAL A 246 0.71 12.99 1.35
N HIS A 247 1.14 12.03 0.52
CA HIS A 247 0.20 11.30 -0.33
C HIS A 247 -0.79 10.46 0.48
N LEU A 248 -0.35 9.87 1.59
CA LEU A 248 -1.22 9.09 2.49
C LEU A 248 -2.34 9.96 3.09
N LEU A 249 -2.07 11.26 3.29
CA LEU A 249 -3.08 12.22 3.74
C LEU A 249 -4.22 12.43 2.74
N ASN A 250 -4.13 11.95 1.49
CA ASN A 250 -5.26 12.03 0.55
C ASN A 250 -6.53 11.34 1.03
N VAL A 251 -6.42 10.37 1.94
CA VAL A 251 -7.59 9.73 2.56
C VAL A 251 -8.39 10.75 3.38
N LEU A 252 -7.73 11.75 3.96
CA LEU A 252 -8.33 12.76 4.83
C LEU A 252 -8.53 14.10 4.11
N VAL A 253 -7.58 14.46 3.23
CA VAL A 253 -7.53 15.73 2.52
C VAL A 253 -7.36 15.45 1.03
N PRO A 254 -8.47 15.24 0.29
CA PRO A 254 -8.47 14.79 -1.11
C PRO A 254 -7.87 15.76 -2.12
N MET A 255 -7.24 16.86 -1.70
CA MET A 255 -6.53 17.81 -2.59
C MET A 255 -5.00 17.68 -2.48
N THR A 256 -4.49 16.87 -1.55
CA THR A 256 -3.04 16.66 -1.37
C THR A 256 -2.40 15.92 -2.54
N TRP A 257 -3.19 15.22 -3.38
CA TRP A 257 -2.73 14.62 -4.64
C TRP A 257 -2.19 15.65 -5.63
N LEU A 258 -2.68 16.89 -5.61
CA LEU A 258 -2.18 17.98 -6.47
C LEU A 258 -0.70 18.28 -6.23
N LEU A 259 -0.17 17.94 -5.05
CA LEU A 259 1.25 18.08 -4.72
C LEU A 259 1.98 16.75 -4.86
N SER A 260 1.41 15.68 -4.27
CA SER A 260 2.09 14.38 -4.19
C SER A 260 2.16 13.63 -5.51
N VAL A 261 1.17 13.74 -6.39
CA VAL A 261 1.19 13.08 -7.71
C VAL A 261 2.24 13.72 -8.65
N PRO A 262 2.31 15.06 -8.81
CA PRO A 262 3.41 15.68 -9.54
C PRO A 262 4.78 15.37 -8.95
N ALA A 263 4.91 15.34 -7.61
CA ALA A 263 6.15 14.93 -6.95
C ALA A 263 6.54 13.48 -7.29
N GLY A 264 5.57 12.56 -7.31
CA GLY A 264 5.77 11.17 -7.79
C GLY A 264 6.18 11.09 -9.26
N GLY A 265 5.58 11.92 -10.12
CA GLY A 265 6.01 12.05 -11.52
C GLY A 265 7.45 12.57 -11.65
N TYR A 266 7.82 13.57 -10.85
CA TYR A 266 9.17 14.10 -10.79
C TYR A 266 10.19 13.07 -10.26
N TYR A 267 9.80 12.26 -9.27
CA TYR A 267 10.57 11.11 -8.79
C TYR A 267 10.89 10.15 -9.94
N LEU A 268 9.88 9.72 -10.68
CA LEU A 268 10.02 8.80 -11.80
C LEU A 268 10.91 9.38 -12.90
N TRP A 269 10.81 10.68 -13.18
CA TRP A 269 11.70 11.36 -14.12
C TRP A 269 13.17 11.37 -13.65
N LEU A 270 13.43 11.70 -12.38
CA LEU A 270 14.78 11.67 -11.81
C LEU A 270 15.36 10.26 -11.83
N ARG A 271 14.57 9.28 -11.38
CA ARG A 271 14.92 7.86 -11.41
C ARG A 271 15.24 7.41 -12.83
N HIS A 272 14.43 7.84 -13.81
CA HIS A 272 14.67 7.51 -15.21
C HIS A 272 16.03 8.01 -15.69
N ARG A 273 16.34 9.29 -15.45
CA ARG A 273 17.61 9.91 -15.85
C ARG A 273 18.84 9.31 -15.17
N ARG A 274 18.70 8.88 -13.91
CA ARG A 274 19.84 8.50 -13.07
C ARG A 274 20.08 7.00 -12.97
N VAL A 275 19.03 6.19 -13.03
CA VAL A 275 19.05 4.73 -12.81
C VAL A 275 18.76 3.96 -14.09
N GLY A 276 17.93 4.51 -14.99
CA GLY A 276 17.51 3.83 -16.21
C GLY A 276 16.00 3.65 -16.29
N ARG A 277 15.46 2.44 -16.42
CA ARG A 277 14.01 2.28 -16.69
C ARG A 277 13.15 2.98 -15.61
N PRO A 278 12.21 3.87 -15.99
CA PRO A 278 11.33 4.59 -15.06
C PRO A 278 10.46 3.59 -14.34
#